data_AF-A0A7X2KGX9-F1
#
_entry.id   AF-A0A7X2KGX9-F1
#
_cell.length_a   1.000
_cell.length_b   1.000
_cell.length_c   1.000
_cell.angle_alpha   90.00
_cell.angle_beta   90.00
_cell.angle_gamma   90.00
#
_symmetry.space_group_name_H-M   'P 1'
#
loop_
_entity.id
_entity.type
_entity.pdbx_description
1 polymer ?
#
loop_
_entity_poly.entity_id
_entity_poly.type
_entity_poly.pdbx_seq_one_letter_code
_entity_poly.pdbx_strand_id
1 'polypeptide(L)'
;MTAAAFDPQAGYVVTASTAFISFNDQTFATFYQPILGPVAFSFFYALKARLLPNPTIANRTLQSDLLAQVNAGGQQVLEALHRLEAVGLVQTYFQHDEIGDVYVYELQPTLTPEKFLADNLLSILLLEEVGDEAFERLTKQSRQYKLASSNTSLTNVSHNFFEEFHINSQSITETPQAILTVRKQSPVEKQPQLTVGMSDDFDWSTLIHLLANQPIVSADLENNRDLILLEHQLYGIDAPTMKTLVLRSIDLQTNHFNPKKFKQIVASAYNIVYSSTTKVAEKEAPVTNKNSELTSKDQELLATAKDYSPVEFLQVLKGQTGGYVTSGERHILTGLVAQEKLTQDAINILTWYVISDRGNATLTANFVDAIANNWLQHGVINGEQAIVQLKTFNKQSQEKKKETKTPKKNKWRKTIKEPMPAWSKKDTSELMKKASSQEIAKLRERIANRKKK
;
A
#
# COMPACT_ATOMS: atom_id res chain seq x y z
N MET A 1 7.13 46.13 13.45
CA MET A 1 8.09 46.08 14.58
C MET A 1 9.40 45.58 14.01
N THR A 2 10.34 46.49 13.78
CA THR A 2 11.67 46.16 13.25
C THR A 2 12.50 45.52 14.36
N ALA A 3 12.76 44.22 14.26
CA ALA A 3 13.76 43.53 15.06
C ALA A 3 15.15 44.06 14.65
N ALA A 4 15.57 45.20 15.19
CA ALA A 4 16.76 45.91 14.76
C ALA A 4 18.02 45.56 15.58
N ALA A 5 17.93 44.66 16.55
CA ALA A 5 19.06 44.31 17.40
C ALA A 5 19.05 42.83 17.76
N PHE A 6 20.24 42.22 17.71
CA PHE A 6 20.51 40.93 18.33
C PHE A 6 20.58 41.17 19.85
N ASP A 7 19.58 40.70 20.60
CA ASP A 7 19.52 40.85 22.06
C ASP A 7 20.19 39.66 22.75
N PRO A 8 21.35 39.84 23.44
CA PRO A 8 22.03 38.75 24.13
C PRO A 8 21.21 38.11 25.26
N GLN A 9 20.22 38.80 25.82
CA GLN A 9 19.36 38.31 26.90
C GLN A 9 18.11 37.57 26.39
N ALA A 10 17.81 37.66 25.09
CA ALA A 10 16.70 36.93 24.50
C ALA A 10 17.01 35.42 24.44
N GLY A 11 15.95 34.61 24.56
CA GLY A 11 16.04 33.17 24.35
C GLY A 11 16.17 32.83 22.86
N TYR A 12 16.78 31.68 22.56
CA TYR A 12 16.71 31.07 21.24
C TYR A 12 16.54 29.56 21.29
N VAL A 13 15.95 29.00 20.23
CA VAL A 13 15.89 27.57 19.93
C VAL A 13 16.31 27.37 18.48
N VAL A 14 17.04 26.29 18.20
CA VAL A 14 17.40 25.91 16.83
C VAL A 14 16.54 24.75 16.37
N THR A 15 15.94 24.90 15.19
CA THR A 15 15.23 23.85 14.47
C THR A 15 15.88 23.62 13.12
N ALA A 16 15.49 22.56 12.43
CA ALA A 16 15.92 22.30 11.07
C ALA A 16 14.68 22.01 10.22
N SER A 17 14.68 22.53 9.00
CA SER A 17 13.65 22.15 8.06
C SER A 17 13.79 20.66 7.72
N THR A 18 12.70 20.05 7.31
CA THR A 18 12.65 18.63 6.91
C THR A 18 13.62 18.29 5.78
N ALA A 19 13.88 19.25 4.88
CA ALA A 19 14.84 19.11 3.78
C ALA A 19 16.30 19.27 4.23
N PHE A 20 16.58 19.68 5.48
CA PHE A 20 17.93 19.91 5.98
C PHE A 20 18.85 18.68 5.90
N ILE A 21 18.28 17.48 5.76
CA ILE A 21 19.03 16.25 5.52
C ILE A 21 19.91 16.32 4.25
N SER A 22 19.54 17.13 3.26
CA SER A 22 20.33 17.34 2.04
C SER A 22 21.40 18.43 2.18
N PHE A 23 21.60 18.99 3.37
CA PHE A 23 22.69 19.91 3.66
C PHE A 23 24.05 19.28 3.34
N ASN A 24 24.88 19.98 2.58
CA ASN A 24 26.19 19.52 2.16
C ASN A 24 27.29 20.48 2.65
N ASP A 25 28.13 20.00 3.57
CA ASP A 25 29.23 20.79 4.15
C ASP A 25 30.24 21.25 3.08
N GLN A 26 30.50 20.45 2.05
CA GLN A 26 31.41 20.83 0.97
C GLN A 26 30.84 21.99 0.16
N THR A 27 29.56 21.93 -0.24
CA THR A 27 28.91 23.04 -0.96
C THR A 27 28.87 24.30 -0.11
N PHE A 28 28.59 24.18 1.19
CA PHE A 28 28.59 25.32 2.10
C PHE A 28 29.98 25.97 2.16
N ALA A 29 31.05 25.18 2.27
CA ALA A 29 32.42 25.69 2.30
C ALA A 29 32.90 26.26 0.95
N THR A 30 32.57 25.64 -0.19
CA THR A 30 33.13 26.03 -1.48
C THR A 30 32.32 27.10 -2.22
N PHE A 31 31.00 27.14 -2.05
CA PHE A 31 30.11 28.08 -2.76
C PHE A 31 29.57 29.18 -1.84
N TYR A 32 29.19 28.87 -0.60
CA TYR A 32 28.56 29.86 0.28
C TYR A 32 29.58 30.64 1.12
N GLN A 33 30.63 30.01 1.65
CA GLN A 33 31.61 30.67 2.51
C GLN A 33 32.24 31.93 1.88
N PRO A 34 32.63 31.96 0.58
CA PRO A 34 33.19 33.16 -0.03
C PRO A 34 32.25 34.37 0.04
N ILE A 35 30.94 34.16 -0.13
CA ILE A 35 29.92 35.23 -0.12
C ILE A 35 29.50 35.61 1.30
N LEU A 36 29.42 34.61 2.19
CA LEU A 36 28.98 34.78 3.56
C LEU A 36 30.05 35.41 4.45
N GLY A 37 31.32 35.10 4.17
CA GLY A 37 32.44 35.41 5.03
C GLY A 37 32.55 34.49 6.25
N PRO A 38 33.63 34.63 7.03
CA PRO A 38 33.99 33.67 8.08
C PRO A 38 33.03 33.69 9.27
N VAL A 39 32.48 34.86 9.65
CA VAL A 39 31.60 34.99 10.83
C VAL A 39 30.26 34.30 10.58
N ALA A 40 29.62 34.54 9.43
CA ALA A 40 28.38 33.87 9.04
C ALA A 40 28.56 32.36 8.89
N PHE A 41 29.68 31.93 8.30
CA PHE A 41 30.03 30.52 8.22
C PHE A 41 30.14 29.88 9.61
N SER A 42 30.89 30.50 10.53
CA SER A 42 31.05 30.01 11.90
C SER A 42 29.74 30.05 12.69
N PHE A 43 28.94 31.11 12.53
CA PHE A 43 27.67 31.26 13.24
C PHE A 43 26.64 30.22 12.79
N PHE A 44 26.58 29.89 11.50
CA PHE A 44 25.75 28.79 11.02
C PHE A 44 26.13 27.45 11.67
N TYR A 45 27.42 27.12 11.77
CA TYR A 45 27.86 25.91 12.46
C TYR A 45 27.59 25.96 13.97
N ALA A 46 27.65 27.15 14.58
CA ALA A 46 27.26 27.32 15.98
C ALA A 46 25.79 26.99 16.20
N LEU A 47 24.90 27.44 15.30
CA LEU A 47 23.49 27.06 15.32
C LEU A 47 23.31 25.55 15.06
N LYS A 48 23.96 24.99 14.04
CA LYS A 48 23.90 23.56 13.70
C LYS A 48 24.29 22.67 14.89
N ALA A 49 25.29 23.07 15.69
CA ALA A 49 25.72 22.36 16.89
C ALA A 49 24.68 22.36 18.04
N ARG A 50 23.65 23.21 17.97
CA ARG A 50 22.60 23.37 18.99
C ARG A 50 21.28 22.67 18.61
N LEU A 51 21.26 21.91 17.52
CA LEU A 51 20.11 21.09 17.16
C LEU A 51 19.84 20.03 18.22
N LEU A 52 18.58 19.92 18.64
CA LEU A 52 18.10 18.92 19.58
C LEU A 52 17.04 18.03 18.91
N PRO A 53 16.92 16.74 19.31
CA PRO A 53 15.78 15.93 18.92
C PRO A 53 14.48 16.51 19.48
N ASN A 54 13.45 16.68 18.63
CA ASN A 54 12.12 17.19 19.00
C ASN A 54 12.18 18.48 19.85
N PRO A 55 12.76 19.57 19.32
CA PRO A 55 12.96 20.79 20.08
C PRO A 55 11.61 21.44 20.43
N THR A 56 11.53 22.01 21.62
CA THR A 56 10.39 22.81 22.08
C THR A 56 10.85 24.18 22.56
N ILE A 57 9.94 25.14 22.66
CA ILE A 57 10.23 26.49 23.18
C ILE A 57 10.75 26.44 24.63
N ALA A 58 10.45 25.39 25.39
CA ALA A 58 10.97 25.19 26.74
C ALA A 58 12.50 24.89 26.75
N ASN A 59 13.07 24.45 25.62
CA ASN A 59 14.50 24.20 25.47
C ASN A 59 15.32 25.48 25.18
N ARG A 60 14.73 26.67 25.32
CA ARG A 60 15.39 27.93 25.00
C ARG A 60 16.67 28.14 25.82
N THR A 61 17.69 28.66 25.17
CA THR A 61 18.96 29.11 25.79
C THR A 61 19.21 30.58 25.47
N LEU A 62 20.07 31.27 26.22
CA LEU A 62 20.33 32.70 25.99
C LEU A 62 21.19 32.91 24.74
N GLN A 63 20.87 33.93 23.93
CA GLN A 63 21.64 34.26 22.73
C GLN A 63 23.08 34.68 23.02
N SER A 64 23.38 35.13 24.24
CA SER A 64 24.75 35.39 24.71
C SER A 64 25.69 34.18 24.56
N ASP A 65 25.17 32.96 24.65
CA ASP A 65 25.94 31.73 24.44
C ASP A 65 26.49 31.63 23.00
N LEU A 66 25.74 32.12 22.01
CA LEU A 66 26.18 32.13 20.61
C LEU A 66 27.29 33.14 20.38
N LEU A 67 27.23 34.31 21.03
CA LEU A 67 28.30 35.31 20.98
C LEU A 67 29.60 34.75 21.52
N ALA A 68 29.53 34.07 22.67
CA ALA A 68 30.68 33.41 23.28
C ALA A 68 31.22 32.28 22.41
N GLN A 69 30.34 31.47 21.81
CA GLN A 69 30.73 30.33 20.97
C GLN A 69 31.42 30.76 19.67
N VAL A 70 30.94 31.81 19.01
CA VAL A 70 31.56 32.35 17.77
C VAL A 70 32.72 33.30 18.09
N ASN A 71 32.87 33.71 19.35
CA ASN A 71 33.82 34.72 19.80
C ASN A 71 33.70 36.03 18.98
N ALA A 72 32.47 36.52 18.85
CA ALA A 72 32.13 37.69 18.05
C ALA A 72 31.16 38.63 18.78
N GLY A 73 31.20 39.91 18.43
CA GLY A 73 30.29 40.91 19.01
C GLY A 73 28.87 40.83 18.45
N GLY A 74 27.89 41.39 19.17
CA GLY A 74 26.48 41.36 18.77
C GLY A 74 26.21 41.92 17.36
N GLN A 75 26.90 42.99 16.97
CA GLN A 75 26.75 43.56 15.62
C GLN A 75 27.29 42.60 14.53
N GLN A 76 28.44 41.97 14.76
CA GLN A 76 29.03 41.02 13.80
C GLN A 76 28.13 39.80 13.62
N VAL A 77 27.52 39.31 14.72
CA VAL A 77 26.58 38.19 14.68
C VAL A 77 25.27 38.59 14.02
N LEU A 78 24.76 39.80 14.25
CA LEU A 78 23.57 40.30 13.57
C LEU A 78 23.79 40.40 12.05
N GLU A 79 24.92 40.96 11.61
CA GLU A 79 25.28 41.01 10.19
C GLU A 79 25.45 39.61 9.59
N ALA A 80 26.06 38.69 10.33
CA ALA A 80 26.20 37.29 9.94
C ALA A 80 24.85 36.59 9.80
N LEU A 81 23.93 36.79 10.74
CA LEU A 81 22.58 36.26 10.70
C LEU A 81 21.83 36.80 9.48
N HIS A 82 21.86 38.12 9.23
CA HIS A 82 21.23 38.73 8.05
C HIS A 82 21.76 38.14 6.74
N ARG A 83 23.08 37.87 6.65
CA ARG A 83 23.66 37.22 5.46
C ARG A 83 23.11 35.80 5.29
N LEU A 84 23.04 35.02 6.36
CA LEU A 84 22.50 33.65 6.33
C LEU A 84 21.01 33.63 5.96
N GLU A 85 20.24 34.59 6.46
CA GLU A 85 18.84 34.78 6.11
C GLU A 85 18.68 35.17 4.64
N ALA A 86 19.49 36.11 4.16
CA ALA A 86 19.43 36.62 2.78
C ALA A 86 19.76 35.54 1.73
N VAL A 87 20.71 34.64 2.02
CA VAL A 87 21.02 33.51 1.13
C VAL A 87 20.08 32.30 1.35
N GLY A 88 19.11 32.43 2.26
CA GLY A 88 18.08 31.43 2.53
C GLY A 88 18.54 30.21 3.32
N LEU A 89 19.67 30.27 4.03
CA LEU A 89 20.19 29.17 4.85
C LEU A 89 19.63 29.15 6.27
N VAL A 90 19.09 30.27 6.75
CA VAL A 90 18.42 30.38 8.04
C VAL A 90 17.10 31.09 7.85
N GLN A 91 16.04 30.60 8.48
CA GLN A 91 14.79 31.34 8.66
C GLN A 91 14.62 31.66 10.14
N THR A 92 14.35 32.92 10.43
CA THR A 92 14.22 33.40 11.82
C THR A 92 12.77 33.71 12.12
N TYR A 93 12.28 33.12 13.20
CA TYR A 93 10.96 33.40 13.74
C TYR A 93 11.10 34.02 15.13
N PHE A 94 10.15 34.87 15.50
CA PHE A 94 10.15 35.58 16.77
C PHE A 94 8.80 35.46 17.43
N GLN A 95 8.82 35.28 18.76
CA GLN A 95 7.64 35.46 19.60
C GLN A 95 8.05 36.03 20.95
N HIS A 96 7.08 36.63 21.62
CA HIS A 96 7.19 37.09 23.01
C HIS A 96 6.22 36.29 23.87
N ASP A 97 6.69 35.73 24.99
CA ASP A 97 5.87 35.03 25.97
C ASP A 97 6.11 35.52 27.40
N GLU A 98 5.46 34.92 28.39
CA GLU A 98 5.56 35.33 29.80
C GLU A 98 6.99 35.26 30.37
N ILE A 99 7.89 34.47 29.76
CA ILE A 99 9.29 34.35 30.17
C ILE A 99 10.15 35.40 29.46
N GLY A 100 9.75 35.84 28.26
CA GLY A 100 10.37 36.94 27.53
C GLY A 100 10.45 36.69 26.03
N ASP A 101 11.35 37.42 25.37
CA ASP A 101 11.60 37.30 23.94
C ASP A 101 12.29 35.96 23.61
N VAL A 102 11.78 35.26 22.58
CA VAL A 102 12.38 34.03 22.08
C VAL A 102 12.39 33.98 20.56
N TYR A 103 13.54 33.59 20.03
CA TYR A 103 13.80 33.43 18.61
C TYR A 103 13.90 31.96 18.25
N VAL A 104 13.40 31.58 17.08
CA VAL A 104 13.56 30.25 16.52
C VAL A 104 14.36 30.38 15.23
N TYR A 105 15.55 29.79 15.21
CA TYR A 105 16.40 29.73 14.03
C TYR A 105 16.22 28.38 13.34
N GLU A 106 15.50 28.36 12.22
CA GLU A 106 15.29 27.16 11.42
C GLU A 106 16.35 27.07 10.32
N LEU A 107 17.18 26.04 10.40
CA LEU A 107 18.23 25.78 9.41
C LEU A 107 17.66 25.18 8.13
N GLN A 108 18.12 25.68 6.99
CA GLN A 108 17.73 25.23 5.65
C GLN A 108 18.89 24.50 4.96
N PRO A 109 18.60 23.56 4.04
CA PRO A 109 19.65 22.86 3.30
C PRO A 109 20.39 23.79 2.33
N THR A 110 21.62 23.42 1.99
CA THR A 110 22.33 24.02 0.86
C THR A 110 21.67 23.67 -0.47
N LEU A 111 21.74 24.57 -1.44
CA LEU A 111 21.49 24.21 -2.84
C LEU A 111 22.51 23.17 -3.33
N THR A 112 22.15 22.40 -4.36
CA THR A 112 23.19 21.65 -5.10
C THR A 112 24.06 22.64 -5.87
N PRO A 113 25.34 22.31 -6.17
CA PRO A 113 26.20 23.18 -6.96
C PRO A 113 25.56 23.68 -8.26
N GLU A 114 24.80 22.83 -8.96
CA GLU A 114 24.13 23.24 -10.19
C GLU A 114 22.97 24.20 -9.95
N LYS A 115 22.19 24.02 -8.88
CA LYS A 115 21.11 24.96 -8.53
C LYS A 115 21.67 26.30 -8.08
N PHE A 116 22.77 26.28 -7.33
CA PHE A 116 23.49 27.48 -6.93
C PHE A 116 23.98 28.25 -8.16
N LEU A 117 24.68 27.57 -9.08
CA LEU A 117 25.20 28.16 -10.31
C LEU A 117 24.12 28.57 -11.33
N ALA A 118 22.90 28.06 -11.18
CA ALA A 118 21.75 28.47 -11.98
C ALA A 118 21.03 29.68 -11.39
N ASP A 119 21.25 29.99 -10.11
CA ASP A 119 20.70 31.19 -9.48
C ASP A 119 21.54 32.41 -9.87
N ASN A 120 20.91 33.40 -10.51
CA ASN A 120 21.60 34.55 -11.05
C ASN A 120 22.29 35.39 -9.96
N LEU A 121 21.63 35.58 -8.80
CA LEU A 121 22.16 36.44 -7.75
C LEU A 121 23.34 35.78 -7.03
N LEU A 122 23.20 34.52 -6.64
CA LEU A 122 24.27 33.77 -5.97
C LEU A 122 25.48 33.56 -6.89
N SER A 123 25.25 33.33 -8.18
CA SER A 123 26.33 33.15 -9.15
C SER A 123 27.12 34.44 -9.38
N ILE A 124 26.43 35.59 -9.49
CA ILE A 124 27.09 36.90 -9.60
C ILE A 124 27.90 37.20 -8.33
N LEU A 125 27.30 37.03 -7.14
CA LEU A 125 28.00 37.25 -5.87
C LEU A 125 29.23 36.34 -5.72
N LEU A 126 29.12 35.06 -6.09
CA LEU A 126 30.27 34.15 -6.04
C LEU A 126 31.36 34.62 -6.99
N LEU A 127 31.00 34.98 -8.22
CA LEU A 127 31.95 35.44 -9.23
C LEU A 127 32.68 36.72 -8.78
N GLU A 128 31.97 37.67 -8.18
CA GLU A 128 32.56 38.90 -7.64
C GLU A 128 33.57 38.62 -6.51
N GLU A 129 33.28 37.66 -5.64
CA GLU A 129 34.14 37.35 -4.48
C GLU A 129 35.35 36.47 -4.84
N VAL A 130 35.22 35.53 -5.80
CA VAL A 130 36.28 34.55 -6.11
C VAL A 130 37.02 34.84 -7.43
N GLY A 131 36.45 35.66 -8.31
CA GLY A 131 36.98 35.97 -9.63
C GLY A 131 36.76 34.85 -10.68
N ASP A 132 37.00 35.20 -11.94
CA ASP A 132 36.68 34.36 -13.11
C ASP A 132 37.32 32.97 -13.06
N GLU A 133 38.61 32.89 -12.75
CA GLU A 133 39.37 31.62 -12.81
C GLU A 133 38.88 30.62 -11.75
N ALA A 134 38.66 31.09 -10.52
CA ALA A 134 38.17 30.23 -9.44
C ALA A 134 36.71 29.84 -9.68
N PHE A 135 35.88 30.73 -10.23
CA PHE A 135 34.50 30.45 -10.60
C PHE A 135 34.40 29.39 -11.71
N GLU A 136 35.21 29.51 -12.76
CA GLU A 136 35.37 28.50 -13.82
C GLU A 136 35.76 27.13 -13.26
N ARG A 137 36.72 27.10 -12.32
CA ARG A 137 37.14 25.86 -11.66
C ARG A 137 36.01 25.22 -10.85
N LEU A 138 35.26 26.00 -10.07
CA LEU A 138 34.09 25.52 -9.32
C LEU A 138 32.99 24.99 -10.25
N THR A 139 32.76 25.68 -11.37
CA THR A 139 31.80 25.25 -12.40
C THR A 139 32.21 23.90 -13.00
N LYS A 140 33.47 23.73 -13.39
CA LYS A 140 33.99 22.44 -13.89
C LYS A 140 33.88 21.34 -12.83
N GLN A 141 34.26 21.64 -11.59
CA GLN A 141 34.18 20.69 -10.48
C GLN A 141 32.74 20.23 -10.21
N SER A 142 31.75 21.13 -10.27
CA SER A 142 30.33 20.75 -10.11
C SER A 142 29.84 19.76 -11.17
N ARG A 143 30.48 19.74 -12.35
CA ARG A 143 30.10 18.89 -13.49
C ARG A 143 31.08 17.72 -13.71
N GLN A 144 32.04 17.49 -12.81
CA GLN A 144 33.15 16.57 -13.03
C GLN A 144 32.74 15.10 -13.26
N TYR A 145 31.56 14.70 -12.79
CA TYR A 145 31.03 13.34 -12.97
C TYR A 145 29.97 13.24 -14.07
N LYS A 146 29.68 14.34 -14.78
CA LYS A 146 28.80 14.31 -15.95
C LYS A 146 29.59 13.84 -17.17
N LEU A 147 28.92 13.11 -18.05
CA LEU A 147 29.51 12.69 -19.33
C LEU A 147 29.89 13.94 -20.14
N ALA A 148 31.17 14.13 -20.41
CA ALA A 148 31.68 15.31 -21.10
C ALA A 148 31.47 15.27 -22.63
N SER A 149 31.20 14.08 -23.19
CA SER A 149 31.02 13.88 -24.62
C SER A 149 29.66 14.41 -25.09
N SER A 150 29.67 15.46 -25.93
CA SER A 150 28.45 16.06 -26.49
C SER A 150 27.83 15.25 -27.65
N ASN A 151 28.59 14.36 -28.28
CA ASN A 151 28.20 13.61 -29.47
C ASN A 151 28.11 12.11 -29.20
N THR A 152 27.34 11.68 -28.21
CA THR A 152 27.14 10.26 -27.92
C THR A 152 25.65 9.91 -27.98
N SER A 153 25.29 9.04 -28.91
CA SER A 153 23.95 8.45 -29.00
C SER A 153 23.88 7.27 -28.03
N LEU A 154 23.59 7.55 -26.77
CA LEU A 154 23.34 6.52 -25.76
C LEU A 154 21.85 6.20 -25.68
N THR A 155 21.52 4.92 -25.66
CA THR A 155 20.18 4.42 -25.34
C THR A 155 20.12 4.08 -23.86
N ASN A 156 19.01 4.43 -23.19
CA ASN A 156 18.79 4.04 -21.80
C ASN A 156 18.42 2.56 -21.75
N VAL A 157 19.28 1.73 -21.15
CA VAL A 157 19.08 0.28 -20.94
C VAL A 157 18.77 -0.05 -19.47
N SER A 158 18.41 0.96 -18.67
CA SER A 158 18.05 0.74 -17.27
C SER A 158 16.77 -0.08 -17.20
N HIS A 159 16.77 -1.08 -16.32
CA HIS A 159 15.58 -1.85 -16.03
C HIS A 159 14.50 -0.97 -15.41
N ASN A 160 13.25 -1.26 -15.74
CA ASN A 160 12.12 -0.56 -15.18
C ASN A 160 11.69 -1.16 -13.83
N PHE A 161 10.89 -0.42 -13.05
CA PHE A 161 10.52 -0.86 -11.71
C PHE A 161 9.82 -2.24 -11.68
N PHE A 162 8.91 -2.50 -12.61
CA PHE A 162 8.10 -3.71 -12.63
C PHE A 162 8.77 -4.89 -13.36
N GLU A 163 9.85 -4.66 -14.11
CA GLU A 163 10.72 -5.72 -14.62
C GLU A 163 11.39 -6.47 -13.47
N GLU A 164 11.78 -5.75 -12.41
CA GLU A 164 12.56 -6.35 -11.31
C GLU A 164 11.73 -6.55 -10.03
N PHE A 165 10.75 -5.69 -9.78
CA PHE A 165 9.95 -5.71 -8.54
C PHE A 165 8.50 -6.11 -8.80
N HIS A 166 8.06 -7.13 -8.07
CA HIS A 166 6.68 -7.60 -8.09
C HIS A 166 5.95 -7.05 -6.87
N ILE A 167 4.98 -6.17 -7.09
CA ILE A 167 4.09 -5.69 -6.02
C ILE A 167 2.76 -6.45 -6.13
N ASN A 168 2.31 -7.01 -5.00
CA ASN A 168 0.95 -7.55 -4.91
C ASN A 168 -0.06 -6.41 -5.11
N SER A 169 -0.92 -6.53 -6.12
CA SER A 169 -1.96 -5.55 -6.46
C SER A 169 -2.84 -5.15 -5.27
N GLN A 170 -3.06 -6.06 -4.31
CA GLN A 170 -3.82 -5.79 -3.08
C GLN A 170 -3.14 -4.77 -2.15
N SER A 171 -1.81 -4.66 -2.17
CA SER A 171 -1.05 -3.71 -1.34
C SER A 171 -1.03 -2.28 -1.91
N ILE A 172 -1.51 -2.10 -3.15
CA ILE A 172 -1.52 -0.81 -3.85
C ILE A 172 -2.87 -0.10 -3.66
N THR A 173 -3.97 -0.85 -3.64
CA THR A 173 -5.32 -0.31 -3.46
C THR A 173 -5.64 0.09 -2.03
N GLU A 174 -5.09 -0.61 -1.04
CA GLU A 174 -5.13 -0.21 0.36
C GLU A 174 -3.71 0.12 0.83
N THR A 175 -3.28 1.35 0.58
CA THR A 175 -1.99 1.82 1.12
C THR A 175 -2.00 1.63 2.65
N PRO A 176 -1.09 0.82 3.22
CA PRO A 176 -1.07 0.56 4.65
C PRO A 176 -1.09 1.85 5.48
N GLN A 177 -1.84 1.87 6.58
CA GLN A 177 -1.96 3.06 7.44
C GLN A 177 -0.59 3.55 7.96
N ALA A 178 0.38 2.65 8.13
CA ALA A 178 1.76 3.00 8.45
C ALA A 178 2.42 3.88 7.38
N ILE A 179 2.12 3.68 6.08
CA ILE A 179 2.66 4.51 4.99
C ILE A 179 1.90 5.83 4.89
N LEU A 180 0.59 5.83 5.12
CA LEU A 180 -0.23 7.05 5.10
C LEU A 180 0.14 8.03 6.22
N THR A 181 0.46 7.51 7.41
CA THR A 181 0.91 8.32 8.55
C THR A 181 2.26 8.97 8.27
N VAL A 182 3.23 8.21 7.74
CA VAL A 182 4.55 8.74 7.34
C VAL A 182 4.44 9.79 6.22
N ARG A 183 3.60 9.55 5.19
CA ARG A 183 3.40 10.52 4.09
C ARG A 183 2.77 11.85 4.54
N LYS A 184 1.93 11.84 5.58
CA LYS A 184 1.36 13.08 6.14
C LYS A 184 2.39 13.89 6.95
N GLN A 185 3.43 13.24 7.45
CA GLN A 185 4.45 13.83 8.31
C GLN A 185 5.73 14.21 7.56
N SER A 186 5.90 13.75 6.32
CA SER A 186 7.10 13.99 5.52
C SER A 186 6.76 14.85 4.30
N PRO A 187 7.41 16.01 4.10
CA PRO A 187 7.32 16.71 2.83
C PRO A 187 7.99 15.90 1.74
N VAL A 188 7.39 15.96 0.56
CA VAL A 188 7.86 15.25 -0.63
C VAL A 188 9.02 16.04 -1.22
N GLU A 189 10.25 15.67 -0.86
CA GLU A 189 11.42 16.06 -1.64
C GLU A 189 11.32 15.41 -3.03
N LYS A 190 11.85 16.06 -4.08
CA LYS A 190 11.86 15.50 -5.44
C LYS A 190 12.69 14.20 -5.43
N GLN A 191 11.99 13.07 -5.32
CA GLN A 191 12.59 11.75 -5.41
C GLN A 191 13.09 11.50 -6.83
N PRO A 192 14.13 10.65 -7.02
CA PRO A 192 14.42 10.11 -8.34
C PRO A 192 13.13 9.53 -8.92
N GLN A 193 12.79 9.95 -10.13
CA GLN A 193 11.59 9.43 -10.78
C GLN A 193 11.81 7.95 -11.06
N LEU A 194 10.98 7.10 -10.46
CA LEU A 194 10.93 5.70 -10.81
C LEU A 194 10.56 5.62 -12.28
N THR A 195 11.44 5.01 -13.09
CA THR A 195 11.07 4.62 -14.45
C THR A 195 10.07 3.48 -14.33
N VAL A 196 8.78 3.85 -14.30
CA VAL A 196 7.69 2.92 -14.53
C VAL A 196 7.68 2.69 -16.03
N GLY A 197 8.39 1.64 -16.45
CA GLY A 197 8.70 1.41 -17.84
C GLY A 197 7.46 1.02 -18.61
N MET A 198 7.35 1.64 -19.77
CA MET A 198 6.55 1.22 -20.90
C MET A 198 6.93 -0.22 -21.24
N SER A 199 6.11 -1.20 -20.86
CA SER A 199 6.08 -2.43 -21.63
C SER A 199 5.55 -2.08 -23.03
N ASP A 200 6.19 -2.60 -24.08
CA ASP A 200 5.72 -2.49 -25.46
C ASP A 200 4.35 -3.19 -25.68
N ASP A 201 3.85 -3.86 -24.66
CA ASP A 201 2.57 -4.59 -24.68
C ASP A 201 1.36 -3.64 -24.74
N PHE A 202 1.50 -2.37 -24.32
CA PHE A 202 0.41 -1.39 -24.39
C PHE A 202 0.54 -0.44 -25.57
N ASP A 203 -0.27 -0.68 -26.60
CA ASP A 203 -0.35 0.21 -27.77
C ASP A 203 -1.09 1.52 -27.43
N TRP A 204 -0.31 2.51 -27.00
CA TRP A 204 -0.79 3.86 -26.74
C TRP A 204 -1.45 4.50 -27.97
N SER A 205 -0.93 4.22 -29.17
CA SER A 205 -1.47 4.78 -30.41
C SER A 205 -2.91 4.29 -30.63
N THR A 206 -3.16 3.00 -30.37
CA THR A 206 -4.50 2.42 -30.42
C THR A 206 -5.45 3.07 -29.40
N LEU A 207 -5.00 3.33 -28.17
CA LEU A 207 -5.82 4.03 -27.17
C LEU A 207 -6.20 5.45 -27.65
N ILE A 208 -5.23 6.22 -28.16
CA ILE A 208 -5.48 7.57 -28.67
C ILE A 208 -6.43 7.53 -29.88
N HIS A 209 -6.26 6.58 -30.80
CA HIS A 209 -7.19 6.39 -31.92
C HIS A 209 -8.61 6.07 -31.44
N LEU A 210 -8.76 5.23 -30.41
CA LEU A 210 -10.06 4.91 -29.81
C LEU A 210 -10.72 6.11 -29.12
N LEU A 211 -9.94 7.09 -28.69
CA LEU A 211 -10.39 8.30 -27.99
C LEU A 211 -10.49 9.53 -28.90
N ALA A 212 -10.02 9.46 -30.15
CA ALA A 212 -9.95 10.60 -31.08
C ALA A 212 -11.31 11.30 -31.32
N ASN A 213 -12.42 10.56 -31.24
CA ASN A 213 -13.78 11.06 -31.46
C ASN A 213 -14.53 11.35 -30.15
N GLN A 214 -13.83 11.56 -29.04
CA GLN A 214 -14.42 11.79 -27.72
C GLN A 214 -14.08 13.21 -27.22
N PRO A 215 -14.95 13.83 -26.40
CA PRO A 215 -14.70 15.17 -25.87
C PRO A 215 -13.62 15.12 -24.78
N ILE A 216 -12.34 15.07 -25.19
CA ILE A 216 -11.17 14.98 -24.29
C ILE A 216 -10.08 15.90 -24.79
N VAL A 217 -9.44 16.61 -23.84
CA VAL A 217 -8.21 17.35 -24.11
C VAL A 217 -7.04 16.37 -24.22
N SER A 218 -6.48 16.21 -25.43
CA SER A 218 -5.36 15.29 -25.69
C SER A 218 -4.12 15.56 -24.84
N ALA A 219 -3.83 16.83 -24.54
CA ALA A 219 -2.70 17.22 -23.70
C ALA A 219 -2.80 16.66 -22.27
N ASP A 220 -4.01 16.50 -21.71
CA ASP A 220 -4.17 15.93 -20.37
C ASP A 220 -3.85 14.44 -20.35
N LEU A 221 -4.20 13.73 -21.42
CA LEU A 221 -3.88 12.30 -21.60
C LEU A 221 -2.38 12.08 -21.70
N GLU A 222 -1.66 12.94 -22.45
CA GLU A 222 -0.21 12.89 -22.56
C GLU A 222 0.47 13.20 -21.22
N ASN A 223 0.02 14.24 -20.51
CA ASN A 223 0.55 14.60 -19.19
C ASN A 223 0.33 13.51 -18.13
N ASN A 224 -0.66 12.63 -18.33
CA ASN A 224 -0.97 11.52 -17.43
C ASN A 224 -0.72 10.14 -18.07
N ARG A 225 0.09 10.08 -19.15
CA ARG A 225 0.41 8.84 -19.85
C ARG A 225 1.03 7.81 -18.91
N ASP A 226 1.98 8.23 -18.08
CA ASP A 226 2.68 7.36 -17.13
C ASP A 226 1.71 6.73 -16.13
N LEU A 227 0.67 7.46 -15.72
CA LEU A 227 -0.36 6.96 -14.83
C LEU A 227 -1.19 5.87 -15.54
N ILE A 228 -1.64 6.12 -16.76
CA ILE A 228 -2.46 5.16 -17.50
C ILE A 228 -1.69 3.88 -17.80
N LEU A 229 -0.41 4.01 -18.16
CA LEU A 229 0.49 2.87 -18.38
C LEU A 229 0.74 2.08 -17.09
N LEU A 230 0.96 2.77 -15.97
CA LEU A 230 1.09 2.14 -14.65
C LEU A 230 -0.15 1.30 -14.32
N GLU A 231 -1.35 1.82 -14.57
CA GLU A 231 -2.60 1.11 -14.28
C GLU A 231 -2.82 -0.06 -15.25
N HIS A 232 -2.43 0.06 -16.53
CA HIS A 232 -2.38 -1.08 -17.46
C HIS A 232 -1.44 -2.17 -16.94
N GLN A 233 -0.21 -1.81 -16.57
CA GLN A 233 0.80 -2.75 -16.11
C GLN A 233 0.39 -3.43 -14.80
N LEU A 234 -0.29 -2.69 -13.92
CA LEU A 234 -0.73 -3.19 -12.63
C LEU A 234 -1.94 -4.12 -12.71
N TYR A 235 -2.92 -3.80 -13.57
CA TYR A 235 -4.19 -4.53 -13.67
C TYR A 235 -4.39 -5.19 -15.05
N GLY A 236 -3.37 -5.33 -15.88
CA GLY A 236 -3.44 -5.94 -17.22
C GLY A 236 -4.58 -5.39 -18.10
N ILE A 237 -4.84 -4.07 -18.04
CA ILE A 237 -6.01 -3.45 -18.69
C ILE A 237 -5.76 -3.26 -20.18
N ASP A 238 -6.52 -3.90 -21.05
CA ASP A 238 -6.41 -3.73 -22.50
C ASP A 238 -6.87 -2.34 -22.98
N ALA A 239 -6.41 -1.90 -24.16
CA ALA A 239 -6.71 -0.57 -24.70
C ALA A 239 -8.23 -0.25 -24.82
N PRO A 240 -9.11 -1.18 -25.25
CA PRO A 240 -10.57 -0.96 -25.27
C PRO A 240 -11.19 -0.75 -23.88
N THR A 241 -10.79 -1.53 -22.88
CA THR A 241 -11.30 -1.36 -21.51
C THR A 241 -10.74 -0.08 -20.90
N MET A 242 -9.46 0.22 -21.17
CA MET A 242 -8.81 1.46 -20.73
C MET A 242 -9.55 2.70 -21.24
N LYS A 243 -9.97 2.70 -22.52
CA LYS A 243 -10.80 3.76 -23.10
C LYS A 243 -12.04 4.03 -22.24
N THR A 244 -12.74 2.99 -21.82
CA THR A 244 -13.98 3.11 -21.03
C THR A 244 -13.71 3.68 -19.63
N LEU A 245 -12.61 3.28 -19.00
CA LEU A 245 -12.20 3.77 -17.68
C LEU A 245 -11.75 5.24 -17.74
N VAL A 246 -10.97 5.59 -18.76
CA VAL A 246 -10.57 6.98 -19.06
C VAL A 246 -11.82 7.82 -19.28
N LEU A 247 -12.76 7.39 -20.11
CA LEU A 247 -13.99 8.13 -20.37
C LEU A 247 -14.81 8.40 -19.10
N ARG A 248 -14.90 7.41 -18.21
CA ARG A 248 -15.62 7.54 -16.93
C ARG A 248 -14.92 8.51 -15.96
N SER A 249 -13.63 8.76 -16.16
CA SER A 249 -12.80 9.64 -15.32
C SER A 249 -12.72 11.09 -15.79
N ILE A 250 -13.33 11.43 -16.92
CA ILE A 250 -13.43 12.82 -17.39
C ILE A 250 -14.46 13.58 -16.55
N ASP A 251 -14.23 14.88 -16.41
CA ASP A 251 -15.23 15.82 -15.91
C ASP A 251 -16.16 16.25 -17.04
N LEU A 252 -17.46 15.98 -16.87
CA LEU A 252 -18.50 16.27 -17.87
C LEU A 252 -18.70 17.76 -18.15
N GLN A 253 -18.22 18.65 -17.26
CA GLN A 253 -18.36 20.10 -17.43
C GLN A 253 -17.16 20.72 -18.14
N THR A 254 -15.98 20.14 -17.97
CA THR A 254 -14.72 20.76 -18.39
C THR A 254 -13.95 19.92 -19.42
N ASN A 255 -14.40 18.69 -19.70
CA ASN A 255 -13.75 17.72 -20.60
C ASN A 255 -12.28 17.41 -20.26
N HIS A 256 -11.86 17.74 -19.03
CA HIS A 256 -10.52 17.47 -18.52
C HIS A 256 -10.45 16.10 -17.84
N PHE A 257 -9.33 15.41 -18.05
CA PHE A 257 -9.06 14.11 -17.43
C PHE A 257 -8.71 14.28 -15.95
N ASN A 258 -9.42 13.57 -15.06
CA ASN A 258 -9.15 13.64 -13.62
C ASN A 258 -8.34 12.43 -13.15
N PRO A 259 -7.04 12.58 -12.83
CA PRO A 259 -6.17 11.45 -12.46
C PRO A 259 -6.58 10.79 -11.14
N LYS A 260 -7.13 11.54 -10.18
CA LYS A 260 -7.57 10.98 -8.90
C LYS A 260 -8.84 10.14 -9.08
N LYS A 261 -9.80 10.65 -9.84
CA LYS A 261 -11.06 9.94 -10.16
C LYS A 261 -10.77 8.69 -10.99
N PHE A 262 -9.84 8.78 -11.95
CA PHE A 262 -9.37 7.64 -12.72
C PHE A 262 -8.80 6.54 -11.83
N LYS A 263 -7.86 6.86 -10.93
CA LYS A 263 -7.32 5.88 -9.96
C LYS A 263 -8.42 5.21 -9.14
N GLN A 264 -9.41 5.97 -8.66
CA GLN A 264 -10.55 5.40 -7.91
C GLN A 264 -11.42 4.50 -8.79
N ILE A 265 -11.63 4.86 -10.05
CA ILE A 265 -12.41 4.09 -11.03
C ILE A 265 -11.71 2.79 -11.39
N VAL A 266 -10.40 2.82 -11.60
CA VAL A 266 -9.60 1.62 -11.88
C VAL A 266 -9.53 0.76 -10.62
N ALA A 267 -9.16 1.34 -9.48
CA ALA A 267 -9.17 0.66 -8.18
C ALA A 267 -10.52 0.01 -7.90
N SER A 268 -11.65 0.68 -8.10
CA SER A 268 -12.98 0.08 -7.87
C SER A 268 -13.38 -0.98 -8.89
N ALA A 269 -12.98 -0.83 -10.16
CA ALA A 269 -13.26 -1.82 -11.20
C ALA A 269 -12.46 -3.11 -10.99
N TYR A 270 -11.22 -3.00 -10.52
CA TYR A 270 -10.28 -4.12 -10.37
C TYR A 270 -10.03 -4.58 -8.93
N ASN A 271 -10.47 -3.84 -7.89
CA ASN A 271 -10.53 -4.33 -6.49
C ASN A 271 -11.48 -5.53 -6.34
N ILE A 272 -12.31 -5.79 -7.35
CA ILE A 272 -13.25 -6.92 -7.39
C ILE A 272 -12.74 -8.01 -8.37
N VAL A 273 -11.65 -7.76 -9.11
CA VAL A 273 -11.24 -8.58 -10.24
C VAL A 273 -9.72 -8.57 -10.39
N TYR A 274 -8.96 -9.16 -9.46
CA TYR A 274 -7.61 -9.69 -9.73
C TYR A 274 -7.30 -10.86 -8.79
N SER A 275 -7.85 -12.02 -9.14
CA SER A 275 -7.11 -13.28 -9.08
C SER A 275 -7.09 -13.78 -10.52
N SER A 276 -5.91 -14.25 -10.96
CA SER A 276 -5.51 -14.55 -12.36
C SER A 276 -4.99 -13.30 -13.10
N THR A 277 -3.83 -13.30 -13.76
CA THR A 277 -2.98 -14.39 -14.27
C THR A 277 -1.49 -13.99 -14.29
N THR A 278 -0.60 -14.95 -14.11
CA THR A 278 0.66 -14.98 -14.87
C THR A 278 0.96 -16.44 -15.21
N LYS A 279 1.12 -16.69 -16.50
CA LYS A 279 1.50 -17.96 -17.12
C LYS A 279 2.88 -18.37 -16.61
N VAL A 280 3.03 -19.61 -16.15
CA VAL A 280 4.31 -20.31 -16.17
C VAL A 280 4.16 -21.54 -17.04
N ALA A 281 5.09 -21.65 -17.97
CA ALA A 281 5.18 -22.66 -19.01
C ALA A 281 5.14 -24.09 -18.45
N GLU A 282 4.14 -24.82 -18.95
CA GLU A 282 4.22 -26.16 -19.50
C GLU A 282 5.64 -26.77 -19.57
N LYS A 283 5.91 -27.70 -18.67
CA LYS A 283 6.76 -28.87 -18.97
C LYS A 283 5.89 -30.10 -18.85
N GLU A 284 5.46 -30.60 -19.99
CA GLU A 284 4.91 -31.93 -20.13
C GLU A 284 5.99 -32.96 -19.77
N ALA A 285 5.63 -33.90 -18.91
CA ALA A 285 6.20 -35.24 -18.92
C ALA A 285 5.03 -36.24 -18.87
N PRO A 286 5.05 -37.29 -19.70
CA PRO A 286 3.91 -38.17 -19.89
C PRO A 286 3.85 -39.20 -18.77
N VAL A 287 2.65 -39.40 -18.22
CA VAL A 287 2.33 -40.64 -17.51
C VAL A 287 1.06 -41.23 -18.11
N THR A 288 1.31 -42.20 -18.97
CA THR A 288 0.41 -43.29 -19.30
C THR A 288 -0.17 -43.88 -18.01
N ASN A 289 -1.50 -44.01 -17.93
CA ASN A 289 -2.13 -45.31 -17.70
C ASN A 289 -3.67 -45.21 -17.69
N LYS A 290 -4.27 -46.15 -18.44
CA LYS A 290 -5.68 -46.47 -18.50
C LYS A 290 -6.31 -46.58 -17.10
N ASN A 291 -7.55 -46.12 -16.95
CA ASN A 291 -8.60 -46.94 -16.35
C ASN A 291 -10.01 -46.55 -16.81
N SER A 292 -10.76 -47.60 -17.08
CA SER A 292 -12.00 -47.71 -17.83
C SER A 292 -13.21 -47.77 -16.90
N GLU A 293 -13.76 -46.61 -16.50
CA GLU A 293 -15.03 -46.54 -15.74
C GLU A 293 -15.87 -45.27 -16.03
N LEU A 294 -15.53 -44.52 -17.08
CA LEU A 294 -16.22 -43.30 -17.48
C LEU A 294 -17.23 -43.61 -18.59
N THR A 295 -18.51 -43.28 -18.35
CA THR A 295 -19.58 -43.37 -19.35
C THR A 295 -19.39 -42.27 -20.40
N SER A 296 -19.93 -42.40 -21.61
CA SER A 296 -19.75 -41.37 -22.66
C SER A 296 -20.19 -39.96 -22.23
N LYS A 297 -21.23 -39.87 -21.37
CA LYS A 297 -21.68 -38.61 -20.75
C LYS A 297 -20.68 -38.04 -19.74
N ASP A 298 -19.93 -38.89 -19.03
CA ASP A 298 -18.91 -38.45 -18.08
C ASP A 298 -17.67 -37.92 -18.80
N GLN A 299 -17.35 -38.48 -19.97
CA GLN A 299 -16.25 -38.00 -20.80
C GLN A 299 -16.56 -36.62 -21.40
N GLU A 300 -17.81 -36.37 -21.81
CA GLU A 300 -18.26 -35.07 -22.29
C GLU A 300 -18.30 -34.03 -21.15
N LEU A 301 -18.75 -34.42 -19.95
CA LEU A 301 -18.66 -33.59 -18.76
C LEU A 301 -17.20 -33.25 -18.41
N LEU A 302 -16.30 -34.23 -18.50
CA LEU A 302 -14.88 -34.03 -18.23
C LEU A 302 -14.23 -33.09 -19.25
N ALA A 303 -14.56 -33.23 -20.54
CA ALA A 303 -14.06 -32.35 -21.60
C ALA A 303 -14.51 -30.90 -21.37
N THR A 304 -15.81 -30.69 -21.14
CA THR A 304 -16.34 -29.36 -20.82
C THR A 304 -15.77 -28.81 -19.51
N ALA A 305 -15.59 -29.64 -18.49
CA ALA A 305 -14.96 -29.24 -17.24
C ALA A 305 -13.47 -28.85 -17.38
N LYS A 306 -12.75 -29.38 -18.38
CA LYS A 306 -11.36 -28.97 -18.65
C LYS A 306 -11.29 -27.64 -19.42
N ASP A 307 -12.25 -27.38 -20.30
CA ASP A 307 -12.22 -26.23 -21.20
C ASP A 307 -12.67 -24.91 -20.54
N TYR A 308 -13.58 -24.95 -19.57
CA TYR A 308 -14.14 -23.75 -18.93
C TYR A 308 -13.45 -23.39 -17.61
N SER A 309 -13.28 -22.10 -17.32
CA SER A 309 -12.88 -21.66 -15.97
C SER A 309 -14.02 -21.87 -14.96
N PRO A 310 -13.74 -22.01 -13.64
CA PRO A 310 -14.79 -22.38 -12.68
C PRO A 310 -15.94 -21.41 -12.55
N VAL A 311 -15.67 -20.12 -12.73
CA VAL A 311 -16.70 -19.09 -12.69
C VAL A 311 -17.52 -19.09 -13.99
N GLU A 312 -16.88 -19.28 -15.15
CA GLU A 312 -17.58 -19.39 -16.44
C GLU A 312 -18.44 -20.66 -16.50
N PHE A 313 -17.93 -21.78 -16.00
CA PHE A 313 -18.66 -23.04 -15.95
C PHE A 313 -19.93 -22.93 -15.09
N LEU A 314 -19.83 -22.30 -13.91
CA LEU A 314 -21.00 -22.00 -13.08
C LEU A 314 -21.99 -21.07 -13.79
N GLN A 315 -21.51 -20.09 -14.55
CA GLN A 315 -22.36 -19.18 -15.31
C GLN A 315 -23.13 -19.89 -16.41
N VAL A 316 -22.49 -20.80 -17.15
CA VAL A 316 -23.15 -21.64 -18.16
C VAL A 316 -24.19 -22.55 -17.52
N LEU A 317 -23.85 -23.23 -16.41
CA LEU A 317 -24.78 -24.10 -15.69
C LEU A 317 -26.02 -23.34 -15.19
N LYS A 318 -25.81 -22.15 -14.61
CA LYS A 318 -26.91 -21.34 -14.12
C LYS A 318 -27.77 -20.76 -15.24
N GLY A 319 -27.17 -20.41 -16.37
CA GLY A 319 -27.89 -20.01 -17.58
C GLY A 319 -28.88 -21.09 -18.06
N GLN A 320 -28.50 -22.36 -17.96
CA GLN A 320 -29.36 -23.50 -18.33
C GLN A 320 -30.49 -23.74 -17.31
N THR A 321 -30.26 -23.46 -16.03
CA THR A 321 -31.26 -23.62 -14.96
C THR A 321 -32.09 -22.34 -14.69
N GLY A 322 -31.88 -21.25 -15.45
CA GLY A 322 -32.64 -20.01 -15.35
C GLY A 322 -32.21 -19.05 -14.22
N GLY A 323 -30.94 -19.05 -13.82
CA GLY A 323 -30.39 -18.21 -12.74
C GLY A 323 -29.11 -17.44 -13.15
N TYR A 324 -28.64 -16.59 -12.23
CA TYR A 324 -27.37 -15.86 -12.37
C TYR A 324 -26.40 -16.21 -11.23
N VAL A 325 -25.11 -16.00 -11.47
CA VAL A 325 -24.04 -16.23 -10.47
C VAL A 325 -24.04 -15.09 -9.46
N THR A 326 -24.26 -15.41 -8.18
CA THR A 326 -24.20 -14.42 -7.10
C THR A 326 -22.75 -14.17 -6.68
N SER A 327 -22.48 -13.00 -6.08
CA SER A 327 -21.14 -12.65 -5.60
C SER A 327 -20.60 -13.64 -4.56
N GLY A 328 -21.47 -14.23 -3.73
CA GLY A 328 -21.08 -15.24 -2.73
C GLY A 328 -20.59 -16.54 -3.36
N GLU A 329 -21.23 -17.00 -4.44
CA GLU A 329 -20.84 -18.24 -5.15
C GLU A 329 -19.54 -18.06 -5.91
N ARG A 330 -19.35 -16.88 -6.52
CA ARG A 330 -18.08 -16.50 -7.12
C ARG A 330 -16.95 -16.55 -6.08
N HIS A 331 -17.17 -15.96 -4.90
CA HIS A 331 -16.16 -15.95 -3.82
C HIS A 331 -15.80 -17.36 -3.35
N ILE A 332 -16.77 -18.27 -3.24
CA ILE A 332 -16.53 -19.68 -2.87
C ILE A 332 -15.64 -20.38 -3.91
N LEU A 333 -15.96 -20.25 -5.19
CA LEU A 333 -15.17 -20.87 -6.26
C LEU A 333 -13.77 -20.26 -6.36
N THR A 334 -13.65 -18.94 -6.24
CA THR A 334 -12.35 -18.26 -6.19
C THR A 334 -11.52 -18.72 -4.99
N GLY A 335 -12.15 -18.92 -3.83
CA GLY A 335 -11.49 -19.46 -2.63
C GLY A 335 -10.97 -20.87 -2.82
N LEU A 336 -11.71 -21.74 -3.52
CA LEU A 336 -11.26 -23.10 -3.84
C LEU A 336 -10.09 -23.12 -4.83
N VAL A 337 -10.15 -22.27 -5.86
CA VAL A 337 -9.05 -22.12 -6.84
C VAL A 337 -7.78 -21.62 -6.15
N ALA A 338 -7.90 -20.62 -5.26
CA ALA A 338 -6.77 -20.03 -4.54
C ALA A 338 -6.07 -21.00 -3.57
N GLN A 339 -6.73 -22.08 -3.16
CA GLN A 339 -6.11 -23.09 -2.30
C GLN A 339 -5.15 -24.01 -3.08
N GLU A 340 -5.21 -24.07 -4.42
CA GLU A 340 -4.39 -24.92 -5.31
C GLU A 340 -4.39 -26.43 -4.98
N LYS A 341 -5.31 -26.88 -4.13
CA LYS A 341 -5.41 -28.29 -3.71
C LYS A 341 -6.22 -29.14 -4.69
N LEU A 342 -7.07 -28.51 -5.50
CA LEU A 342 -7.92 -29.14 -6.51
C LEU A 342 -7.66 -28.47 -7.85
N THR A 343 -7.57 -29.26 -8.92
CA THR A 343 -7.44 -28.72 -10.28
C THR A 343 -8.75 -28.12 -10.77
N GLN A 344 -8.67 -27.26 -11.80
CA GLN A 344 -9.82 -26.55 -12.37
C GLN A 344 -10.96 -27.49 -12.79
N ASP A 345 -10.63 -28.63 -13.40
CA ASP A 345 -11.59 -29.66 -13.82
C ASP A 345 -12.30 -30.31 -12.62
N ALA A 346 -11.58 -30.58 -11.51
CA ALA A 346 -12.17 -31.09 -10.28
C ALA A 346 -13.16 -30.09 -9.64
N ILE A 347 -12.81 -28.80 -9.62
CA ILE A 347 -13.69 -27.74 -9.10
C ILE A 347 -14.96 -27.62 -9.96
N ASN A 348 -14.84 -27.75 -11.27
CA ASN A 348 -15.97 -27.74 -12.20
C ASN A 348 -16.90 -28.93 -11.97
N ILE A 349 -16.34 -30.13 -11.79
CA ILE A 349 -17.13 -31.33 -11.48
C ILE A 349 -17.81 -31.23 -10.11
N LEU A 350 -17.16 -30.64 -9.12
CA LEU A 350 -17.77 -30.33 -7.82
C LEU A 350 -18.97 -29.39 -8.00
N THR A 351 -18.77 -28.34 -8.80
CA THR A 351 -19.80 -27.34 -9.08
C THR A 351 -21.02 -27.96 -9.76
N TRP A 352 -20.78 -28.78 -10.79
CA TRP A 352 -21.83 -29.55 -11.45
C TRP A 352 -22.57 -30.47 -10.47
N TYR A 353 -21.84 -31.17 -9.59
CA TYR A 353 -22.45 -32.07 -8.61
C TYR A 353 -23.39 -31.34 -7.64
N VAL A 354 -22.97 -30.16 -7.13
CA VAL A 354 -23.77 -29.39 -6.16
C VAL A 354 -25.03 -28.81 -6.81
N ILE A 355 -24.92 -28.30 -8.04
CA ILE A 355 -26.05 -27.63 -8.72
C ILE A 355 -26.97 -28.65 -9.41
N SER A 356 -26.43 -29.59 -10.18
CA SER A 356 -27.21 -30.52 -11.02
C SER A 356 -27.59 -31.82 -10.33
N ASP A 357 -26.68 -32.51 -9.60
CA ASP A 357 -26.99 -33.81 -8.97
C ASP A 357 -27.67 -33.66 -7.60
N ARG A 358 -27.25 -32.67 -6.80
CA ARG A 358 -27.86 -32.36 -5.50
C ARG A 358 -29.08 -31.43 -5.59
N GLY A 359 -29.26 -30.74 -6.72
CA GLY A 359 -30.39 -29.85 -6.97
C GLY A 359 -30.37 -28.58 -6.11
N ASN A 360 -29.20 -28.15 -5.60
CA ASN A 360 -29.12 -26.91 -4.84
C ASN A 360 -29.12 -25.72 -5.81
N ALA A 361 -29.99 -24.73 -5.55
CA ALA A 361 -30.06 -23.51 -6.37
C ALA A 361 -28.83 -22.60 -6.21
N THR A 362 -28.08 -22.76 -5.11
CA THR A 362 -26.87 -21.98 -4.84
C THR A 362 -25.74 -22.80 -4.22
N LEU A 363 -24.50 -22.35 -4.43
CA LEU A 363 -23.33 -22.90 -3.74
C LEU A 363 -23.26 -22.33 -2.32
N THR A 364 -23.30 -23.20 -1.31
CA THR A 364 -23.13 -22.84 0.10
C THR A 364 -21.71 -23.19 0.55
N ALA A 365 -20.98 -22.21 1.11
CA ALA A 365 -19.55 -22.33 1.44
C ALA A 365 -19.23 -23.59 2.27
N ASN A 366 -19.90 -23.74 3.42
CA ASN A 366 -19.67 -24.89 4.32
C ASN A 366 -19.92 -26.25 3.65
N PHE A 367 -20.86 -26.32 2.70
CA PHE A 367 -21.18 -27.57 2.02
C PHE A 367 -20.15 -27.91 0.95
N VAL A 368 -19.75 -26.90 0.17
CA VAL A 368 -18.70 -27.00 -0.84
C VAL A 368 -17.35 -27.35 -0.20
N ASP A 369 -16.99 -26.68 0.90
CA ASP A 369 -15.76 -26.95 1.66
C ASP A 369 -15.74 -28.34 2.27
N ALA A 370 -16.89 -28.83 2.77
CA ALA A 370 -16.98 -30.18 3.32
C ALA A 370 -16.73 -31.25 2.25
N ILE A 371 -17.24 -31.04 1.03
CA ILE A 371 -17.01 -31.95 -0.10
C ILE A 371 -15.56 -31.87 -0.55
N ALA A 372 -15.03 -30.66 -0.75
CA ALA A 372 -13.64 -30.44 -1.14
C ALA A 372 -12.66 -31.07 -0.14
N ASN A 373 -12.87 -30.84 1.16
CA ASN A 373 -12.06 -31.44 2.22
C ASN A 373 -12.15 -32.97 2.24
N ASN A 374 -13.33 -33.55 1.98
CA ASN A 374 -13.47 -35.00 1.87
C ASN A 374 -12.71 -35.57 0.67
N TRP A 375 -12.75 -34.89 -0.49
CA TRP A 375 -11.99 -35.28 -1.67
C TRP A 375 -10.48 -35.25 -1.42
N LEU A 376 -10.00 -34.20 -0.75
CA LEU A 376 -8.59 -34.08 -0.37
C LEU A 376 -8.15 -35.18 0.61
N GLN A 377 -9.00 -35.54 1.58
CA GLN A 377 -8.72 -36.68 2.48
C GLN A 377 -8.64 -38.01 1.75
N HIS A 378 -9.36 -38.16 0.64
CA HIS A 378 -9.33 -39.35 -0.22
C HIS A 378 -8.30 -39.24 -1.36
N GLY A 379 -7.46 -38.21 -1.40
CA GLY A 379 -6.41 -38.03 -2.40
C GLY A 379 -6.94 -37.71 -3.81
N VAL A 380 -8.15 -37.18 -3.90
CA VAL A 380 -8.78 -36.77 -5.17
C VAL A 380 -8.34 -35.36 -5.51
N ILE A 381 -7.57 -35.20 -6.59
CA ILE A 381 -7.02 -33.92 -7.03
C ILE A 381 -7.57 -33.54 -8.41
N ASN A 382 -7.75 -34.53 -9.30
CA ASN A 382 -8.13 -34.33 -10.70
C ASN A 382 -9.63 -34.58 -10.96
N GLY A 383 -10.17 -34.01 -12.04
CA GLY A 383 -11.56 -34.21 -12.46
C GLY A 383 -11.92 -35.68 -12.71
N GLU A 384 -11.01 -36.45 -13.29
CA GLU A 384 -11.23 -37.89 -13.56
C GLU A 384 -11.43 -38.67 -12.25
N GLN A 385 -10.65 -38.34 -11.23
CA GLN A 385 -10.76 -38.95 -9.89
C GLN A 385 -12.03 -38.47 -9.17
N ALA A 386 -12.43 -37.22 -9.38
CA ALA A 386 -13.65 -36.65 -8.80
C ALA A 386 -14.91 -37.39 -9.29
N ILE A 387 -15.01 -37.68 -10.59
CA ILE A 387 -16.15 -38.43 -11.14
C ILE A 387 -16.23 -39.85 -10.55
N VAL A 388 -15.08 -40.54 -10.44
CA VAL A 388 -15.02 -41.89 -9.85
C VAL A 388 -15.48 -41.85 -8.39
N GLN A 389 -15.00 -40.87 -7.61
CA GLN A 389 -15.40 -40.70 -6.21
C GLN A 389 -16.89 -40.35 -6.05
N LEU A 390 -17.46 -39.58 -6.97
CA LEU A 390 -18.90 -39.28 -6.96
C LEU A 390 -19.74 -40.54 -7.20
N LYS A 391 -19.32 -41.44 -8.10
CA LYS A 391 -20.01 -42.72 -8.34
C LYS A 391 -19.95 -43.63 -7.12
N THR A 392 -18.79 -43.73 -6.46
CA THR A 392 -18.66 -44.55 -5.23
C THR A 392 -19.52 -43.98 -4.10
N PHE A 393 -19.56 -42.65 -3.95
CA PHE A 393 -20.35 -41.98 -2.93
C PHE A 393 -21.87 -42.14 -3.15
N ASN A 394 -22.35 -41.97 -4.38
CA ASN A 394 -23.76 -42.16 -4.71
C ASN A 394 -24.19 -43.64 -4.55
N LYS A 395 -23.31 -44.61 -4.86
CA LYS A 395 -23.57 -46.04 -4.65
C LYS A 395 -23.67 -46.41 -3.16
N GLN A 396 -22.75 -45.91 -2.33
CA GLN A 396 -22.78 -46.12 -0.87
C GLN A 396 -23.98 -45.44 -0.18
N SER A 397 -24.41 -44.27 -0.66
CA SER A 397 -25.64 -43.62 -0.17
C SER A 397 -26.92 -44.36 -0.58
N GLN A 398 -26.94 -45.03 -1.74
CA GLN A 398 -28.07 -45.87 -2.16
C GLN A 398 -28.13 -47.21 -1.42
N GLU A 399 -26.98 -47.82 -1.11
CA GLU A 399 -26.91 -49.06 -0.31
C GLU A 399 -27.36 -48.82 1.15
N LYS A 400 -26.92 -47.72 1.77
CA LYS A 400 -27.39 -47.31 3.11
C LYS A 400 -28.89 -46.99 3.17
N LYS A 401 -29.50 -46.52 2.07
CA LYS A 401 -30.96 -46.32 1.96
C LYS A 401 -31.74 -47.62 1.71
N LYS A 402 -31.11 -48.68 1.19
CA LYS A 402 -31.73 -50.00 1.00
C LYS A 402 -31.68 -50.88 2.26
N GLU A 403 -30.69 -50.70 3.14
CA GLU A 403 -30.59 -51.47 4.40
C GLU A 403 -31.49 -50.97 5.54
N THR A 404 -32.07 -49.78 5.45
CA THR A 404 -33.04 -49.27 6.45
C THR A 404 -34.49 -49.43 5.99
N LYS A 405 -34.92 -50.69 5.81
CA LYS A 405 -36.34 -51.08 5.82
C LYS A 405 -36.56 -52.25 6.77
N THR A 406 -36.27 -52.04 8.05
CA THR A 406 -36.76 -52.91 9.14
C THR A 406 -37.45 -52.03 10.20
N PRO A 407 -38.67 -52.37 10.65
CA PRO A 407 -39.40 -51.56 11.61
C PRO A 407 -38.75 -51.70 12.99
N LYS A 408 -38.08 -50.65 13.47
CA LYS A 408 -37.47 -50.67 14.81
C LYS A 408 -38.54 -50.40 15.87
N LYS A 409 -38.89 -51.47 16.59
CA LYS A 409 -39.60 -51.44 17.87
C LYS A 409 -38.88 -50.55 18.88
N ASN A 410 -39.65 -49.69 19.54
CA ASN A 410 -39.29 -48.98 20.77
C ASN A 410 -38.75 -49.94 21.83
N LYS A 411 -37.51 -49.73 22.28
CA LYS A 411 -37.05 -50.08 23.63
C LYS A 411 -36.07 -49.02 24.15
N TRP A 412 -36.62 -48.20 25.04
CA TRP A 412 -36.04 -47.73 26.31
C TRP A 412 -34.51 -47.80 26.45
N ARG A 413 -33.87 -46.63 26.55
CA ARG A 413 -32.61 -46.45 27.28
C ARG A 413 -32.83 -45.53 28.47
N LYS A 414 -32.39 -46.00 29.63
CA LYS A 414 -32.51 -45.38 30.95
C LYS A 414 -31.90 -43.98 30.97
N THR A 415 -32.71 -43.00 31.33
CA THR A 415 -32.30 -41.66 31.74
C THR A 415 -31.69 -41.74 33.13
N ILE A 416 -30.40 -41.43 33.25
CA ILE A 416 -29.76 -41.18 34.54
C ILE A 416 -30.27 -39.80 35.02
N LYS A 417 -30.97 -39.75 36.16
CA LYS A 417 -31.41 -38.51 36.81
C LYS A 417 -30.41 -38.14 37.89
N GLU A 418 -29.65 -37.08 37.68
CA GLU A 418 -28.99 -36.35 38.78
C GLU A 418 -29.98 -35.31 39.34
N PRO A 419 -30.13 -35.16 40.67
CA PRO A 419 -30.99 -34.14 41.24
C PRO A 419 -30.38 -32.74 41.05
N MET A 420 -31.17 -31.82 40.49
CA MET A 420 -30.74 -30.43 40.27
C MET A 420 -30.40 -29.71 41.59
N PRO A 421 -29.33 -28.90 41.63
CA PRO A 421 -28.96 -28.12 42.82
C PRO A 421 -30.03 -27.08 43.22
N ALA A 422 -30.12 -26.78 44.52
CA ALA A 422 -31.16 -25.93 45.11
C ALA A 422 -31.21 -24.47 44.61
N TRP A 423 -30.22 -23.98 43.85
CA TRP A 423 -30.24 -22.65 43.24
C TRP A 423 -31.12 -22.58 41.98
N SER A 424 -31.50 -23.72 41.39
CA SER A 424 -32.33 -23.75 40.17
C SER A 424 -33.83 -23.54 40.42
N LYS A 425 -34.26 -23.39 41.68
CA LYS A 425 -35.68 -23.20 42.06
C LYS A 425 -36.00 -21.83 42.65
N LYS A 426 -35.08 -20.85 42.56
CA LYS A 426 -35.34 -19.48 43.03
C LYS A 426 -35.69 -18.56 41.87
N ASP A 427 -36.74 -17.77 42.07
CA ASP A 427 -37.26 -16.81 41.10
C ASP A 427 -36.21 -15.79 40.67
N THR A 428 -36.17 -15.49 39.37
CA THR A 428 -35.19 -14.60 38.71
C THR A 428 -35.16 -13.18 39.28
N SER A 429 -36.19 -12.75 40.02
CA SER A 429 -36.28 -11.46 40.69
C SER A 429 -35.54 -11.40 42.05
N GLU A 430 -35.21 -12.54 42.68
CA GLU A 430 -34.35 -12.58 43.86
C GLU A 430 -32.85 -12.60 43.52
N LEU A 431 -32.49 -13.09 42.33
CA LEU A 431 -31.11 -13.15 41.83
C LEU A 431 -30.55 -11.79 41.37
N MET A 432 -31.41 -10.76 41.24
CA MET A 432 -31.05 -9.42 40.77
C MET A 432 -31.17 -8.32 41.83
N LYS A 433 -31.20 -8.65 43.12
CA LYS A 433 -30.97 -7.64 44.17
C LYS A 433 -29.47 -7.36 44.29
N LYS A 434 -29.06 -6.13 43.96
CA LYS A 434 -27.68 -5.65 44.17
C LYS A 434 -27.30 -5.80 45.65
N ALA A 435 -26.22 -6.51 45.91
CA ALA A 435 -25.71 -6.76 47.27
C ALA A 435 -25.37 -5.45 48.00
N SER A 436 -25.62 -5.40 49.32
CA SER A 436 -25.35 -4.22 50.13
C SER A 436 -23.84 -4.02 50.36
N SER A 437 -23.42 -2.78 50.58
CA SER A 437 -22.00 -2.40 50.72
C SER A 437 -21.26 -3.13 51.85
N GLN A 438 -21.97 -3.64 52.87
CA GLN A 438 -21.39 -4.39 53.98
C GLN A 438 -21.02 -5.85 53.61
N GLU A 439 -21.69 -6.45 52.62
CA GLU A 439 -21.40 -7.82 52.17
C GLU A 439 -20.20 -7.86 51.21
N ILE A 440 -20.02 -6.80 50.43
CA ILE A 440 -18.88 -6.61 49.53
C ILE A 440 -17.58 -6.39 50.33
N ALA A 441 -17.66 -5.70 51.47
CA ALA A 441 -16.52 -5.48 52.38
C ALA A 441 -16.02 -6.79 53.01
N LYS A 442 -16.93 -7.64 53.52
CA LYS A 442 -16.59 -8.97 54.07
C LYS A 442 -16.03 -9.93 53.03
N LEU A 443 -16.46 -9.82 51.76
CA LEU A 443 -15.92 -10.63 50.66
C LEU A 443 -14.48 -10.20 50.31
N ARG A 444 -14.20 -8.89 50.34
CA ARG A 444 -12.83 -8.36 50.13
C ARG A 444 -11.87 -8.80 51.23
N GLU A 445 -12.28 -8.81 52.50
CA GLU A 445 -11.46 -9.34 53.60
C GLU A 445 -11.18 -10.85 53.46
N ARG A 446 -12.17 -11.64 53.01
CA ARG A 446 -12.00 -13.08 52.79
C ARG A 446 -11.05 -13.41 51.64
N ILE A 447 -11.01 -12.57 50.61
CA ILE A 447 -10.08 -12.71 49.48
C ILE A 447 -8.67 -12.25 49.90
N ALA A 448 -8.56 -11.20 50.72
CA ALA A 448 -7.28 -10.74 51.25
C ALA A 448 -6.60 -11.78 52.15
N ASN A 449 -7.36 -12.48 53.00
CA ASN A 449 -6.83 -13.56 53.86
C ASN A 449 -6.46 -14.85 53.10
N ARG A 450 -6.94 -15.03 51.86
CA ARG A 450 -6.57 -16.17 51.00
C ARG A 450 -5.28 -15.96 50.23
N LYS A 451 -4.80 -14.72 50.07
CA LYS A 451 -3.52 -14.40 49.41
C LYS A 451 -2.30 -14.36 50.36
N LYS A 452 -2.51 -14.60 51.66
CA LYS A 452 -1.46 -14.66 52.69
C LYS A 452 -1.19 -16.08 53.21
N LYS A 453 -1.48 -17.11 52.41
CA LYS A 453 -1.17 -18.50 52.76
C LYS A 453 -0.29 -19.14 51.72
#